data_AF-A0A7X9DI21-F1
#
_entry.id   AF-A0A7X9DI21-F1
#
_cell.length_a   1.000
_cell.length_b   1.000
_cell.length_c   1.000
_cell.angle_alpha   90.00
_cell.angle_beta   90.00
_cell.angle_gamma   90.00
#
_symmetry.space_group_name_H-M   'P 1'
#
loop_
_entity.id
_entity.type
_entity.pdbx_description
1 polymer ?
#
loop_
_entity_poly.entity_id
_entity_poly.type
_entity_poly.pdbx_seq_one_letter_code
_entity_poly.pdbx_strand_id
1 'polypeptide(L)'
;MISVSMRNQLADQRDVHFALFELLKLDELKKIPRFADHDKDIYEATIDLAFRMAVEELYPVNREADKIGVKYNPEAKKVIIPDLLKAPLKKYNEAGFVGIMEEAEIGGMGMPFTIAIACNEIFTAASLAFTSYPSLAHGAAALIKNFGTEEQKKMYLEKMLTGQWGGTMCLTEPEAGSDVGNLKTKAIPQPD
;
A
#
# COMPACT_ATOMS: atom_id res chain seq x y z
N MET A 1 -5.94 18.16 -31.49
CA MET A 1 -6.61 17.86 -30.21
C MET A 1 -5.66 18.26 -29.11
N ILE A 2 -6.01 19.29 -28.34
CA ILE A 2 -5.15 19.86 -27.32
C ILE A 2 -5.07 18.84 -26.18
N SER A 3 -3.89 18.21 -26.03
CA SER A 3 -3.52 17.44 -24.84
C SER A 3 -3.57 18.40 -23.66
N VAL A 4 -4.62 18.30 -22.85
CA VAL A 4 -4.60 18.88 -21.51
C VAL A 4 -3.59 18.04 -20.75
N SER A 5 -2.35 18.50 -20.71
CA SER A 5 -1.40 18.08 -19.68
C SER A 5 -2.15 18.22 -18.35
N MET A 6 -2.57 17.10 -17.75
CA MET A 6 -3.13 17.11 -16.42
C MET A 6 -2.04 17.69 -15.53
N ARG A 7 -2.23 18.93 -15.05
CA ARG A 7 -1.34 19.48 -14.03
C ARG A 7 -1.40 18.52 -12.85
N ASN A 8 -0.24 18.06 -12.40
CA ASN A 8 -0.13 17.31 -11.15
C ASN A 8 -0.67 18.20 -10.02
N GLN A 9 -1.83 17.83 -9.47
CA GLN A 9 -2.50 18.54 -8.37
C GLN A 9 -2.30 17.85 -7.01
N LEU A 10 -1.56 16.74 -6.99
CA LEU A 10 -1.45 15.87 -5.82
C LEU A 10 -0.31 16.30 -4.90
N ALA A 11 0.88 16.49 -5.47
CA ALA A 11 2.07 16.93 -4.75
C ALA A 11 3.02 17.66 -5.71
N ASP A 12 3.89 18.52 -5.16
CA ASP A 12 4.94 19.16 -5.94
C ASP A 12 6.09 18.17 -6.19
N GLN A 13 6.18 17.67 -7.42
CA GLN A 13 7.23 16.74 -7.82
C GLN A 13 8.62 17.33 -7.60
N ARG A 14 8.81 18.65 -7.79
CA ARG A 14 10.12 19.28 -7.55
C ARG A 14 10.52 19.19 -6.07
N ASP A 15 9.57 19.36 -5.16
CA ASP A 15 9.78 19.27 -3.72
C ASP A 15 10.09 17.83 -3.29
N VAL A 16 9.38 16.84 -3.84
CA VAL A 16 9.69 15.42 -3.62
C VAL A 16 11.12 15.10 -4.07
N HIS A 17 11.54 15.52 -5.27
CA HIS A 17 12.91 15.30 -5.74
C HIS A 17 13.95 16.06 -4.88
N PHE A 18 13.63 17.29 -4.45
CA PHE A 18 14.50 18.06 -3.55
C PHE A 18 14.74 17.29 -2.25
N ALA A 19 13.66 16.89 -1.58
CA ALA A 19 13.72 16.18 -0.31
C ALA A 19 14.52 14.88 -0.44
N LEU A 20 14.27 14.08 -1.47
CA LEU A 20 14.88 12.76 -1.62
C LEU A 20 16.35 12.82 -2.05
N PHE A 21 16.71 13.67 -3.03
CA PHE A 21 18.03 13.59 -3.67
C PHE A 21 18.97 14.74 -3.30
N GLU A 22 18.45 15.93 -2.98
CA GLU A 22 19.30 17.07 -2.60
C GLU A 22 19.48 17.17 -1.08
N LEU A 23 18.40 16.95 -0.32
CA LEU A 23 18.43 16.99 1.14
C LEU A 23 18.88 15.67 1.75
N LEU A 24 18.18 14.56 1.44
CA LEU A 24 18.43 13.25 2.04
C LEU A 24 19.50 12.43 1.30
N LYS A 25 19.85 12.82 0.07
CA LYS A 25 20.89 12.17 -0.76
C LYS A 25 20.71 10.66 -0.89
N LEU A 26 19.50 10.23 -1.25
CA LEU A 26 19.15 8.81 -1.35
C LEU A 26 20.02 8.03 -2.36
N ASP A 27 20.61 8.71 -3.33
CA ASP A 27 21.58 8.13 -4.26
C ASP A 27 22.83 7.57 -3.57
N GLU A 28 23.12 8.00 -2.34
CA GLU A 28 24.20 7.43 -1.53
C GLU A 28 23.86 6.06 -0.92
N LEU A 29 22.58 5.64 -0.91
CA LEU A 29 22.17 4.35 -0.34
C LEU A 29 22.76 3.16 -1.09
N LYS A 30 23.13 3.32 -2.37
CA LYS A 30 23.86 2.30 -3.15
C LYS A 30 25.16 1.81 -2.50
N LYS A 31 25.71 2.59 -1.55
CA LYS A 31 26.90 2.20 -0.77
C LYS A 31 26.59 1.08 0.24
N ILE A 32 25.32 0.86 0.56
CA ILE A 32 24.84 -0.18 1.47
C ILE A 32 24.54 -1.43 0.63
N PRO A 33 25.09 -2.61 0.94
CA PRO A 33 24.93 -3.81 0.13
C PRO A 33 23.47 -4.17 -0.19
N ARG A 34 22.54 -3.92 0.74
CA ARG A 34 21.10 -4.17 0.56
C ARG A 34 20.48 -3.38 -0.60
N PHE A 35 21.02 -2.20 -0.93
CA PHE A 35 20.49 -1.30 -1.95
C PHE A 35 21.45 -1.12 -3.12
N ALA A 36 22.45 -1.99 -3.26
CA ALA A 36 23.47 -1.87 -4.30
C ALA A 36 22.89 -1.99 -5.72
N ASP A 37 21.78 -2.71 -5.86
CA ASP A 37 21.07 -2.93 -7.13
C ASP A 37 20.05 -1.83 -7.45
N HIS A 38 19.88 -0.85 -6.56
CA HIS A 38 19.02 0.31 -6.79
C HIS A 38 19.87 1.56 -6.94
N ASP A 39 19.57 2.34 -7.97
CA ASP A 39 20.19 3.64 -8.18
C ASP A 39 19.14 4.74 -8.30
N LYS A 40 19.63 5.97 -8.47
CA LYS A 40 18.79 7.16 -8.58
C LYS A 40 17.74 7.02 -9.70
N ASP A 41 18.13 6.46 -10.84
CA ASP A 41 17.25 6.36 -12.00
C ASP A 41 16.09 5.39 -11.71
N ILE A 42 16.36 4.28 -11.00
CA ILE A 42 15.33 3.34 -10.54
C ILE A 42 14.37 4.02 -9.54
N TYR A 43 14.90 4.82 -8.60
CA TYR A 43 14.08 5.55 -7.64
C TYR A 43 13.17 6.58 -8.33
N GLU A 44 13.73 7.40 -9.24
CA GLU A 44 12.97 8.41 -9.99
C GLU A 44 11.90 7.75 -10.86
N ALA A 45 12.23 6.66 -11.57
CA ALA A 45 11.25 5.93 -12.39
C ALA A 45 10.10 5.35 -11.55
N THR A 46 10.36 4.91 -10.33
CA THR A 46 9.35 4.39 -9.40
C THR A 46 8.40 5.50 -8.94
N ILE A 47 8.94 6.67 -8.59
CA ILE A 47 8.17 7.85 -8.19
C ILE A 47 7.32 8.38 -9.36
N ASP A 48 7.90 8.42 -10.56
CA ASP A 48 7.19 8.83 -11.78
C ASP A 48 6.02 7.90 -12.11
N LEU A 49 6.22 6.58 -11.94
CA LEU A 49 5.14 5.61 -12.09
C LEU A 49 4.04 5.85 -11.06
N ALA A 50 4.38 6.09 -9.80
CA ALA A 50 3.41 6.41 -8.76
C ALA A 50 2.60 7.67 -9.09
N PHE A 51 3.25 8.75 -9.51
CA PHE A 51 2.57 9.97 -9.95
C PHE A 51 1.63 9.73 -11.13
N ARG A 52 2.10 9.02 -12.17
CA ARG A 52 1.28 8.73 -13.35
C ARG A 52 0.02 7.97 -12.96
N MET A 53 0.17 6.87 -12.21
CA MET A 53 -0.98 6.06 -11.77
C MET A 53 -1.92 6.86 -10.87
N ALA A 54 -1.39 7.65 -9.94
CA ALA A 54 -2.19 8.46 -9.04
C ALA A 54 -3.00 9.53 -9.79
N VAL A 55 -2.40 10.22 -10.77
CA VAL A 55 -3.06 11.30 -11.54
C VAL A 55 -4.02 10.76 -12.61
N GLU A 56 -3.61 9.73 -13.35
CA GLU A 56 -4.36 9.26 -14.51
C GLU A 56 -5.46 8.26 -14.14
N GLU A 57 -5.28 7.50 -13.05
CA GLU A 57 -6.16 6.37 -12.73
C GLU A 57 -6.94 6.56 -11.43
N LEU A 58 -6.27 7.02 -10.37
CA LEU A 58 -6.86 7.04 -9.03
C LEU A 58 -7.59 8.36 -8.70
N TYR A 59 -6.93 9.50 -8.89
CA TYR A 59 -7.50 10.80 -8.57
C TYR A 59 -8.83 11.09 -9.31
N PRO A 60 -8.99 10.78 -10.61
CA PRO A 60 -10.23 11.05 -11.33
C PRO A 60 -11.44 10.27 -10.78
N VAL A 61 -11.20 9.10 -10.16
CA VAL A 61 -12.29 8.26 -9.63
C VAL A 61 -12.59 8.51 -8.16
N ASN A 62 -11.69 9.18 -7.42
CA ASN A 62 -11.80 9.35 -5.97
C ASN A 62 -13.13 9.98 -5.55
N ARG A 63 -13.51 11.11 -6.17
CA ARG A 63 -14.76 11.83 -5.83
C ARG A 63 -16.01 11.01 -6.12
N GLU A 64 -16.05 10.31 -7.25
CA GLU A 64 -17.23 9.52 -7.61
C GLU A 64 -17.32 8.25 -6.75
N ALA A 65 -16.19 7.64 -6.39
CA ALA A 65 -16.16 6.52 -5.46
C ALA A 65 -16.70 6.91 -4.07
N ASP A 66 -16.34 8.09 -3.56
CA ASP A 66 -16.86 8.62 -2.29
C ASP A 66 -18.39 8.77 -2.30
N LYS A 67 -18.96 9.38 -3.35
CA LYS A 67 -20.41 9.52 -3.50
C LYS A 67 -21.15 8.19 -3.54
N ILE A 68 -20.56 7.17 -4.15
CA ILE A 68 -21.17 5.83 -4.27
C ILE A 68 -21.10 5.10 -2.93
N GLY A 69 -19.96 5.21 -2.23
CA GLY A 69 -19.70 4.54 -0.96
C GLY A 69 -19.64 3.01 -1.08
N VAL A 70 -19.33 2.35 0.04
CA VAL A 70 -19.40 0.89 0.14
C VAL A 70 -20.82 0.43 0.52
N LYS A 71 -21.23 -0.73 0.02
CA LYS A 71 -22.54 -1.33 0.34
C LYS A 71 -22.37 -2.69 0.99
N TYR A 72 -23.06 -2.91 2.10
CA TYR A 72 -23.07 -4.21 2.76
C TYR A 72 -24.27 -5.04 2.28
N ASN A 73 -24.01 -6.25 1.78
CA ASN A 73 -25.01 -7.26 1.50
C ASN A 73 -25.05 -8.26 2.68
N PRO A 74 -26.12 -8.24 3.50
CA PRO A 74 -26.22 -9.10 4.69
C PRO A 74 -26.42 -10.58 4.35
N GLU A 75 -27.12 -10.90 3.27
CA GLU A 75 -27.37 -12.29 2.85
C GLU A 75 -26.09 -12.98 2.39
N ALA A 76 -25.29 -12.27 1.58
CA ALA A 76 -24.01 -12.78 1.10
C ALA A 76 -22.86 -12.60 2.10
N LYS A 77 -23.08 -11.82 3.19
CA LYS A 77 -22.04 -11.35 4.13
C LYS A 77 -20.85 -10.69 3.42
N LYS A 78 -21.13 -9.86 2.41
CA LYS A 78 -20.12 -9.21 1.56
C LYS A 78 -20.25 -7.70 1.57
N VAL A 79 -19.12 -7.02 1.58
CA VAL A 79 -19.04 -5.59 1.26
C VAL A 79 -18.73 -5.43 -0.22
N ILE A 80 -19.48 -4.58 -0.90
CA ILE A 80 -19.33 -4.23 -2.30
C ILE A 80 -18.71 -2.84 -2.35
N ILE A 81 -17.50 -2.75 -2.92
CA ILE A 81 -16.81 -1.49 -3.16
C ILE A 81 -17.25 -0.88 -4.50
N PRO A 82 -17.15 0.45 -4.68
CA PRO A 82 -17.38 1.08 -5.98
C PRO A 82 -16.56 0.41 -7.10
N ASP A 83 -17.20 0.04 -8.22
CA ASP A 83 -16.55 -0.66 -9.33
C ASP A 83 -15.36 0.13 -9.92
N LEU A 84 -15.44 1.46 -9.87
CA LEU A 84 -14.41 2.39 -10.32
C LEU A 84 -13.06 2.20 -9.62
N LEU A 85 -13.04 1.66 -8.39
CA LEU A 85 -11.81 1.41 -7.64
C LEU A 85 -11.12 0.09 -8.01
N LYS A 86 -11.83 -0.84 -8.67
CA LYS A 86 -11.30 -2.18 -8.96
C LYS A 86 -10.14 -2.16 -9.94
N ALA A 87 -10.24 -1.35 -11.00
CA ALA A 87 -9.19 -1.26 -12.01
C ALA A 87 -7.90 -0.59 -11.48
N PRO A 88 -7.97 0.58 -10.79
CA PRO A 88 -6.81 1.15 -10.11
C PRO A 88 -6.19 0.20 -9.07
N LEU A 89 -7.00 -0.52 -8.29
CA LEU A 89 -6.49 -1.46 -7.28
C LEU A 89 -5.73 -2.61 -7.92
N LYS A 90 -6.28 -3.18 -8.99
CA LYS A 90 -5.62 -4.23 -9.75
C LYS A 90 -4.26 -3.75 -10.29
N LYS A 91 -4.21 -2.57 -10.90
CA LYS A 91 -2.97 -2.00 -11.44
C LYS A 91 -1.95 -1.65 -10.36
N TYR A 92 -2.39 -1.13 -9.22
CA TYR A 92 -1.54 -0.91 -8.04
C TYR A 92 -0.85 -2.19 -7.57
N ASN A 93 -1.62 -3.29 -7.50
CA ASN A 93 -1.10 -4.60 -7.13
C ASN A 93 -0.14 -5.17 -8.20
N GLU A 94 -0.51 -5.08 -9.48
CA GLU A 94 0.32 -5.55 -10.61
C GLU A 94 1.63 -4.76 -10.76
N ALA A 95 1.64 -3.49 -10.36
CA ALA A 95 2.83 -2.65 -10.32
C ALA A 95 3.72 -2.91 -9.07
N GLY A 96 3.29 -3.78 -8.15
CA GLY A 96 4.07 -4.21 -6.99
C GLY A 96 4.04 -3.24 -5.80
N PHE A 97 3.24 -2.16 -5.85
CA PHE A 97 3.28 -1.10 -4.82
C PHE A 97 2.82 -1.56 -3.42
N VAL A 98 2.17 -2.72 -3.29
CA VAL A 98 1.85 -3.31 -1.98
C VAL A 98 3.13 -3.72 -1.24
N GLY A 99 4.05 -4.39 -1.94
CA GLY A 99 5.33 -4.89 -1.39
C GLY A 99 6.54 -4.04 -1.77
N ILE A 100 6.37 -2.74 -2.03
CA ILE A 100 7.43 -1.87 -2.58
C ILE A 100 8.78 -1.96 -1.84
N MET A 101 8.76 -2.07 -0.51
CA MET A 101 9.99 -2.13 0.30
C MET A 101 10.38 -3.54 0.74
N GLU A 102 9.52 -4.51 0.46
CA GLU A 102 9.71 -5.89 0.87
C GLU A 102 10.68 -6.60 -0.07
N GLU A 103 11.33 -7.66 0.40
CA GLU A 103 12.35 -8.36 -0.36
C GLU A 103 11.75 -9.11 -1.57
N ALA A 104 12.52 -9.23 -2.64
CA ALA A 104 12.08 -9.87 -3.88
C ALA A 104 11.68 -11.33 -3.67
N GLU A 105 12.33 -12.03 -2.75
CA GLU A 105 12.07 -13.43 -2.38
C GLU A 105 10.66 -13.65 -1.80
N ILE A 106 10.03 -12.59 -1.28
CA ILE A 106 8.66 -12.63 -0.75
C ILE A 106 7.67 -11.81 -1.60
N GLY A 107 8.06 -11.46 -2.83
CA GLY A 107 7.20 -10.79 -3.80
C GLY A 107 7.23 -9.25 -3.75
N GLY A 108 8.26 -8.66 -3.12
CA GLY A 108 8.43 -7.21 -3.07
C GLY A 108 9.39 -6.63 -4.13
N MET A 109 9.61 -5.31 -4.09
CA MET A 109 10.53 -4.59 -5.00
C MET A 109 11.88 -4.22 -4.36
N GLY A 110 12.04 -4.42 -3.05
CA GLY A 110 13.27 -4.17 -2.31
C GLY A 110 13.65 -2.69 -2.16
N MET A 111 12.75 -1.76 -2.45
CA MET A 111 13.05 -0.32 -2.41
C MET A 111 13.33 0.15 -0.97
N PRO A 112 14.14 1.22 -0.79
CA PRO A 112 14.27 1.87 0.50
C PRO A 112 12.92 2.33 1.06
N PHE A 113 12.75 2.23 2.39
CA PHE A 113 11.55 2.69 3.09
C PHE A 113 11.16 4.14 2.73
N THR A 114 12.14 5.02 2.56
CA THR A 114 11.90 6.42 2.19
C THR A 114 11.24 6.56 0.80
N ILE A 115 11.60 5.72 -0.17
CA ILE A 115 10.95 5.68 -1.49
C ILE A 115 9.52 5.17 -1.37
N ALA A 116 9.31 4.14 -0.55
CA ALA A 116 7.97 3.61 -0.26
C ALA A 116 7.05 4.68 0.35
N ILE A 117 7.56 5.47 1.29
CA ILE A 117 6.80 6.58 1.90
C ILE A 117 6.45 7.66 0.88
N ALA A 118 7.41 8.08 0.04
CA ALA A 118 7.14 9.06 -1.01
C ALA A 118 6.05 8.58 -1.99
N CYS A 119 6.12 7.33 -2.43
CA CYS A 119 5.09 6.74 -3.30
C CYS A 119 3.73 6.67 -2.58
N ASN A 120 3.70 6.23 -1.32
CA ASN A 120 2.48 6.13 -0.54
C ASN A 120 1.82 7.50 -0.29
N GLU A 121 2.61 8.55 -0.08
CA GLU A 121 2.12 9.93 0.03
C GLU A 121 1.38 10.37 -1.24
N ILE A 122 1.99 10.11 -2.42
CA ILE A 122 1.40 10.44 -3.72
C ILE A 122 0.04 9.74 -3.92
N PHE A 123 -0.04 8.44 -3.63
CA PHE A 123 -1.30 7.70 -3.74
C PHE A 123 -2.33 8.15 -2.68
N THR A 124 -1.88 8.51 -1.48
CA THR A 124 -2.75 8.99 -0.41
C THR A 124 -3.34 10.37 -0.75
N ALA A 125 -2.56 11.25 -1.37
CA ALA A 125 -3.03 12.52 -1.90
C ALA A 125 -4.10 12.32 -2.99
N ALA A 126 -3.98 11.27 -3.80
CA ALA A 126 -5.02 10.90 -4.78
C ALA A 126 -6.28 10.33 -4.12
N SER A 127 -6.15 9.39 -3.17
CA SER A 127 -7.26 8.81 -2.42
C SER A 127 -6.80 8.05 -1.16
N LEU A 128 -7.02 8.63 0.02
CA LEU A 128 -6.77 7.98 1.32
C LEU A 128 -7.62 6.71 1.54
N ALA A 129 -8.87 6.73 1.08
CA ALA A 129 -9.76 5.57 1.21
C ALA A 129 -9.24 4.38 0.39
N PHE A 130 -8.67 4.65 -0.78
CA PHE A 130 -8.03 3.64 -1.60
C PHE A 130 -6.79 3.05 -0.94
N THR A 131 -5.87 3.90 -0.45
CA THR A 131 -4.59 3.41 0.13
C THR A 131 -4.77 2.57 1.37
N SER A 132 -5.90 2.75 2.08
CA SER A 132 -6.25 1.91 3.24
C SER A 132 -6.26 0.40 2.94
N TYR A 133 -6.69 -0.02 1.74
CA TYR A 133 -6.72 -1.45 1.37
C TYR A 133 -5.32 -2.09 1.34
N PRO A 134 -4.38 -1.62 0.50
CA PRO A 134 -3.03 -2.19 0.47
C PRO A 134 -2.25 -1.93 1.75
N SER A 135 -2.42 -0.77 2.41
CA SER A 135 -1.68 -0.46 3.65
C SER A 135 -2.06 -1.41 4.80
N LEU A 136 -3.34 -1.77 4.95
CA LEU A 136 -3.77 -2.74 5.96
C LEU A 136 -3.26 -4.15 5.67
N ALA A 137 -3.23 -4.54 4.38
CA ALA A 137 -2.63 -5.81 3.97
C ALA A 137 -1.13 -5.85 4.31
N HIS A 138 -0.39 -4.81 3.96
CA HIS A 138 1.03 -4.69 4.26
C HIS A 138 1.31 -4.72 5.77
N GLY A 139 0.53 -3.98 6.58
CA GLY A 139 0.69 -3.99 8.04
C GLY A 139 0.49 -5.37 8.66
N ALA A 140 -0.53 -6.12 8.21
CA ALA A 140 -0.75 -7.49 8.65
C ALA A 140 0.36 -8.45 8.17
N ALA A 141 0.86 -8.29 6.94
CA ALA A 141 1.98 -9.06 6.42
C ALA A 141 3.26 -8.82 7.26
N ALA A 142 3.51 -7.58 7.69
CA ALA A 142 4.65 -7.25 8.55
C ALA A 142 4.60 -7.99 9.90
N LEU A 143 3.42 -8.19 10.50
CA LEU A 143 3.31 -9.01 11.72
C LEU A 143 3.68 -10.47 11.47
N ILE A 144 3.21 -11.05 10.36
CA ILE A 144 3.54 -12.43 9.99
C ILE A 144 5.03 -12.56 9.68
N LYS A 145 5.63 -11.58 8.99
CA LYS A 145 7.06 -11.57 8.67
C LYS A 145 7.92 -11.60 9.93
N ASN A 146 7.56 -10.80 10.94
CA ASN A 146 8.36 -10.66 12.16
C ASN A 146 8.10 -11.76 13.20
N PHE A 147 6.86 -12.24 13.33
CA PHE A 147 6.45 -13.12 14.43
C PHE A 147 5.88 -14.47 14.00
N GLY A 148 5.65 -14.68 12.72
CA GLY A 148 5.09 -15.92 12.20
C GLY A 148 6.10 -17.07 12.15
N THR A 149 5.59 -18.30 12.14
CA THR A 149 6.41 -19.49 11.82
C THR A 149 6.79 -19.51 10.34
N GLU A 150 7.75 -20.34 9.96
CA GLU A 150 8.16 -20.46 8.54
C GLU A 150 7.00 -20.94 7.66
N GLU A 151 6.15 -21.83 8.18
CA GLU A 151 4.95 -22.29 7.49
C GLU A 151 3.95 -21.15 7.26
N GLN A 152 3.76 -20.27 8.26
CA GLN A 152 2.91 -19.09 8.13
C GLN A 152 3.49 -18.11 7.11
N LYS A 153 4.78 -17.80 7.19
CA LYS A 153 5.43 -16.88 6.24
C LYS A 153 5.27 -17.35 4.80
N LYS A 154 5.56 -18.63 4.53
CA LYS A 154 5.42 -19.25 3.21
C LYS A 154 3.98 -19.26 2.72
N MET A 155 3.01 -19.38 3.61
CA MET A 155 1.59 -19.40 3.24
C MET A 155 1.03 -18.02 2.87
N TYR A 156 1.44 -16.98 3.60
CA TYR A 156 0.77 -15.68 3.59
C TYR A 156 1.53 -14.58 2.85
N LEU A 157 2.85 -14.44 3.03
CA LEU A 157 3.56 -13.21 2.67
C LEU A 157 3.43 -12.86 1.18
N GLU A 158 3.81 -13.76 0.29
CA GLU A 158 3.75 -13.51 -1.16
C GLU A 158 2.33 -13.14 -1.61
N LYS A 159 1.30 -13.84 -1.12
CA LYS A 159 -0.09 -13.58 -1.49
C LYS A 159 -0.58 -12.22 -0.99
N MET A 160 -0.14 -11.80 0.19
CA MET A 160 -0.49 -10.49 0.73
C MET A 160 0.27 -9.37 0.00
N LEU A 161 1.56 -9.54 -0.24
CA LEU A 161 2.43 -8.54 -0.87
C LEU A 161 2.22 -8.39 -2.37
N THR A 162 1.62 -9.38 -3.03
CA THR A 162 1.13 -9.28 -4.42
C THR A 162 -0.31 -8.78 -4.51
N GLY A 163 -0.96 -8.50 -3.37
CA GLY A 163 -2.34 -8.04 -3.30
C GLY A 163 -3.39 -9.11 -3.67
N GLN A 164 -3.01 -10.39 -3.73
CA GLN A 164 -3.97 -11.50 -3.87
C GLN A 164 -4.85 -11.61 -2.63
N TRP A 165 -4.24 -11.47 -1.44
CA TRP A 165 -4.92 -11.50 -0.15
C TRP A 165 -4.82 -10.14 0.54
N GLY A 166 -5.93 -9.68 1.11
CA GLY A 166 -5.93 -8.52 1.99
C GLY A 166 -5.46 -8.86 3.40
N GLY A 167 -5.46 -7.86 4.27
CA GLY A 167 -5.20 -8.02 5.69
C GLY A 167 -5.85 -6.87 6.47
N THR A 168 -6.01 -7.04 7.77
CA THR A 168 -6.52 -6.00 8.66
C THR A 168 -6.17 -6.30 10.11
N MET A 169 -6.43 -5.35 11.00
CA MET A 169 -6.29 -5.47 12.44
C MET A 169 -7.67 -5.43 13.09
N CYS A 170 -8.01 -6.48 13.85
CA CYS A 170 -9.28 -6.60 14.55
C CYS A 170 -9.06 -6.39 16.06
N LEU A 171 -8.97 -5.13 16.48
CA LEU A 171 -8.58 -4.76 17.86
C LEU A 171 -9.71 -4.17 18.70
N THR A 172 -10.75 -3.62 18.09
CA THR A 172 -11.79 -2.84 18.78
C THR A 172 -13.09 -3.61 18.89
N GLU A 173 -13.74 -3.51 20.05
CA GLU A 173 -15.11 -3.97 20.31
C GLU A 173 -15.98 -2.78 20.78
N PRO A 174 -17.33 -2.86 20.78
CA PRO A 174 -18.19 -1.75 21.21
C PRO A 174 -17.84 -1.18 22.59
N GLU A 175 -17.34 -2.01 23.51
CA GLU A 175 -16.97 -1.64 24.88
C GLU A 175 -15.44 -1.55 25.10
N ALA A 176 -14.63 -1.70 24.04
CA ALA A 176 -13.17 -1.73 24.12
C ALA A 176 -12.56 -0.98 22.91
N GLY A 177 -12.34 0.32 23.09
CA GLY A 177 -11.63 1.21 22.15
C GLY A 177 -10.20 1.46 22.60
N SER A 178 -9.95 2.61 23.25
CA SER A 178 -8.63 2.92 23.85
C SER A 178 -8.24 1.94 24.95
N ASP A 179 -9.22 1.34 25.64
CA ASP A 179 -9.02 0.26 26.60
C ASP A 179 -9.07 -1.12 25.91
N VAL A 180 -8.04 -1.40 25.10
CA VAL A 180 -7.89 -2.68 24.37
C VAL A 180 -7.77 -3.88 25.34
N GLY A 181 -7.43 -3.66 26.61
CA GLY A 181 -7.37 -4.73 27.62
C GLY A 181 -8.73 -5.32 27.98
N ASN A 182 -9.81 -4.60 27.71
CA ASN A 182 -11.18 -4.99 28.06
C ASN A 182 -11.90 -5.84 26.98
N LEU A 183 -11.14 -6.41 26.03
CA LEU A 183 -11.70 -7.26 24.97
C LEU A 183 -12.36 -8.53 25.53
N LYS A 184 -13.48 -8.92 24.91
CA LYS A 184 -14.26 -10.11 25.30
C LYS A 184 -14.14 -11.26 24.30
N THR A 185 -13.58 -11.02 23.11
CA THR A 185 -13.27 -12.07 22.13
C THR A 185 -12.36 -13.14 22.75
N LYS A 186 -12.65 -14.41 22.46
CA LYS A 186 -11.93 -15.56 23.03
C LYS A 186 -11.34 -16.44 21.93
N ALA A 187 -10.14 -16.96 22.16
CA ALA A 187 -9.54 -18.04 21.38
C ALA A 187 -9.58 -19.32 22.23
N ILE A 188 -10.21 -20.38 21.71
CA ILE A 188 -10.30 -21.69 22.38
C ILE A 188 -9.39 -22.67 21.64
N PRO A 189 -8.33 -23.20 22.28
CA PRO A 189 -7.45 -24.19 21.65
C PRO A 189 -8.24 -25.39 21.14
N GLN A 190 -7.96 -25.82 19.92
CA GLN A 190 -8.48 -27.08 19.36
C GLN A 190 -7.41 -28.17 19.47
N PRO A 191 -7.77 -29.45 19.57
CA PRO A 191 -6.81 -30.54 19.38
C PRO A 191 -6.17 -30.47 17.99
N ASP A 192 -4.89 -30.84 17.92
CA ASP A 192 -4.09 -30.92 16.69
C ASP A 192 -4.63 -31.98 15.70
#